data_AF-A0A519RJ18-F1
#
_entry.id   AF-A0A519RJ18-F1
#
_cell.length_a   1.000
_cell.length_b   1.000
_cell.length_c   1.000
_cell.angle_alpha   90.00
_cell.angle_beta   90.00
_cell.angle_gamma   90.00
#
_symmetry.space_group_name_H-M   'P 1'
#
loop_
_entity.id
_entity.type
_entity.pdbx_description
1 polymer ?
#
loop_
_entity_poly.entity_id
_entity_poly.type
_entity_poly.pdbx_seq_one_letter_code
_entity_poly.pdbx_strand_id
1 'polypeptide(L)'
;YDKTLEYYFKVRLFLNKESDPVNYSDFLSKIAQIYYLQGKFYTSAKYQIDAYNAIQEAKDINPSSLFYLTQGALNNAGFSYERAENLDSALYFYKKNLSYILNQEQKTDVNRGQIMSAKIVALDNIGGLFSKKGNFQLARNYLEQCISIDNHTKDASKVPAYIKLAKVYSSIGIPDKADSILNITEHLINSNPELSLANSLRLYKAKLFIWLVPFYSD
;
A
#
# COMPACT_ATOMS: atom_id res chain seq x y z
N TYR A 1 5.92 -23.43 4.83
CA TYR A 1 6.68 -22.41 4.10
C TYR A 1 8.00 -22.95 3.54
N ASP A 2 8.79 -23.73 4.29
CA ASP A 2 10.13 -24.13 3.83
C ASP A 2 10.12 -25.09 2.61
N LYS A 3 9.24 -26.11 2.60
CA LYS A 3 9.03 -26.95 1.41
C LYS A 3 8.57 -26.14 0.19
N THR A 4 7.73 -25.13 0.41
CA THR A 4 7.28 -24.22 -0.66
C THR A 4 8.46 -23.44 -1.22
N LEU A 5 9.29 -22.82 -0.37
CA LEU A 5 10.50 -22.12 -0.80
C LEU A 5 11.46 -23.02 -1.58
N GLU A 6 11.61 -24.30 -1.18
CA GLU A 6 12.42 -25.27 -1.92
C GLU A 6 11.93 -25.45 -3.37
N TYR A 7 10.62 -25.65 -3.58
CA TYR A 7 10.04 -25.72 -4.91
C TYR A 7 10.22 -24.41 -5.68
N TYR A 8 10.07 -23.27 -5.00
CA TYR A 8 10.29 -21.98 -5.65
C TYR A 8 11.76 -21.85 -6.10
N PHE A 9 12.73 -22.17 -5.26
CA PHE A 9 14.14 -22.09 -5.66
C PHE A 9 14.49 -23.06 -6.79
N LYS A 10 13.88 -24.26 -6.84
CA LYS A 10 14.03 -25.19 -7.96
C LYS A 10 13.54 -24.58 -9.28
N VAL A 11 12.35 -23.99 -9.30
CA VAL A 11 11.82 -23.34 -10.51
C VAL A 11 12.66 -22.13 -10.92
N ARG A 12 13.15 -21.34 -9.96
CA ARG A 12 14.01 -20.17 -10.23
C ARG A 12 15.25 -20.52 -11.06
N LEU A 13 15.82 -21.71 -10.86
CA LEU A 13 17.02 -22.16 -11.61
C LEU A 13 16.77 -22.27 -13.12
N PHE A 14 15.51 -22.42 -13.54
CA PHE A 14 15.13 -22.52 -14.94
C PHE A 14 14.64 -21.18 -15.52
N LEU A 15 14.51 -20.15 -14.70
CA LEU A 15 14.10 -18.82 -15.15
C LEU A 15 15.33 -17.99 -15.49
N ASN A 16 15.30 -17.36 -16.67
CA ASN A 16 16.34 -16.43 -17.11
C ASN A 16 15.76 -15.01 -17.13
N LYS A 17 16.38 -14.11 -16.36
CA LYS A 17 15.95 -12.70 -16.25
C LYS A 17 16.05 -11.92 -17.55
N GLU A 18 16.91 -12.32 -18.48
CA GLU A 18 17.11 -11.62 -19.75
C GLU A 18 16.07 -12.04 -20.79
N SER A 19 15.72 -13.32 -20.83
CA SER A 19 14.75 -13.83 -21.79
C SER A 19 13.30 -13.74 -21.31
N ASP A 20 13.07 -13.76 -19.99
CA ASP A 20 11.73 -13.71 -19.39
C ASP A 20 11.70 -12.89 -18.08
N PRO A 21 11.95 -11.58 -18.16
CA PRO A 21 12.02 -10.70 -16.99
C PRO A 21 10.69 -10.57 -16.25
N VAL A 22 9.56 -10.69 -16.94
CA VAL A 22 8.21 -10.59 -16.36
C VAL A 22 7.97 -11.75 -15.40
N ASN A 23 8.14 -12.98 -15.87
CA ASN A 23 7.94 -14.14 -15.01
C ASN A 23 9.02 -14.22 -13.93
N TYR A 24 10.27 -13.83 -14.23
CA TYR A 24 11.33 -13.75 -13.23
C TYR A 24 10.98 -12.79 -12.08
N SER A 25 10.51 -11.58 -12.40
CA SER A 25 10.09 -10.57 -11.40
C SER A 25 8.89 -11.05 -10.57
N ASP A 26 7.85 -11.59 -11.21
CA ASP A 26 6.68 -12.14 -10.51
C ASP A 26 7.09 -13.28 -9.55
N PHE A 27 8.00 -14.12 -10.00
CA PHE A 27 8.50 -15.23 -9.21
C PHE A 27 9.27 -14.79 -7.95
N LEU A 28 10.13 -13.78 -8.08
CA LEU A 28 10.81 -13.16 -6.93
C LEU A 28 9.80 -12.52 -5.96
N SER A 29 8.75 -11.89 -6.48
CA SER A 29 7.69 -11.29 -5.66
C SER A 29 6.92 -12.35 -4.84
N LYS A 30 6.70 -13.55 -5.41
CA LYS A 30 6.11 -14.69 -4.68
C LYS A 30 7.03 -15.23 -3.59
N ILE A 31 8.34 -15.34 -3.84
CA ILE A 31 9.33 -15.69 -2.81
C ILE A 31 9.31 -14.65 -1.68
N ALA A 32 9.29 -13.36 -2.03
CA ALA A 32 9.19 -12.28 -1.05
C ALA A 32 7.94 -12.42 -0.18
N GLN A 33 6.78 -12.72 -0.78
CA GLN A 33 5.53 -12.93 -0.03
C GLN A 33 5.64 -14.08 0.98
N ILE A 34 6.30 -15.19 0.61
CA ILE A 34 6.54 -16.29 1.55
C ILE A 34 7.39 -15.81 2.74
N TYR A 35 8.47 -15.07 2.48
CA TYR A 35 9.30 -14.49 3.54
C TYR A 35 8.53 -13.49 4.40
N TYR A 36 7.66 -12.68 3.81
CA TYR A 36 6.78 -11.76 4.52
C TYR A 36 5.87 -12.52 5.50
N LEU A 37 5.23 -13.60 5.05
CA LEU A 37 4.36 -14.44 5.87
C LEU A 37 5.12 -15.17 6.99
N GLN A 38 6.41 -15.47 6.80
CA GLN A 38 7.30 -15.97 7.86
C GLN A 38 7.76 -14.88 8.86
N GLY A 39 7.35 -13.63 8.69
CA GLY A 39 7.83 -12.50 9.51
C GLY A 39 9.25 -12.05 9.19
N LYS A 40 9.88 -12.60 8.13
CA LYS A 40 11.23 -12.25 7.68
C LYS A 40 11.20 -11.02 6.78
N PHE A 41 10.74 -9.90 7.34
CA PHE A 41 10.40 -8.69 6.59
C PHE A 41 11.58 -8.07 5.83
N TYR A 42 12.77 -8.01 6.40
CA TYR A 42 13.97 -7.55 5.69
C TYR A 42 14.31 -8.43 4.47
N THR A 43 14.11 -9.75 4.59
CA THR A 43 14.35 -10.67 3.48
C THR A 43 13.30 -10.49 2.40
N SER A 44 12.02 -10.36 2.79
CA SER A 44 10.95 -10.00 1.86
C SER A 44 11.28 -8.72 1.08
N ALA A 45 11.69 -7.65 1.77
CA ALA A 45 12.03 -6.38 1.14
C ALA A 45 13.15 -6.53 0.10
N LYS A 46 14.20 -7.30 0.40
CA LYS A 46 15.29 -7.59 -0.55
C LYS A 46 14.77 -8.28 -1.82
N TYR A 47 13.96 -9.32 -1.69
CA TYR A 47 13.39 -10.00 -2.86
C TYR A 47 12.42 -9.12 -3.67
N GLN A 48 11.68 -8.21 -3.04
CA GLN A 48 10.87 -7.21 -3.76
C GLN A 48 11.75 -6.21 -4.53
N ILE A 49 12.89 -5.81 -3.97
CA ILE A 49 13.86 -4.95 -4.67
C ILE A 49 14.49 -5.69 -5.85
N ASP A 50 14.84 -6.97 -5.69
CA ASP A 50 15.36 -7.80 -6.77
C ASP A 50 14.32 -7.96 -7.90
N ALA A 51 13.04 -8.15 -7.56
CA ALA A 51 11.94 -8.18 -8.52
C ALA A 51 11.84 -6.86 -9.30
N TYR A 52 11.86 -5.73 -8.59
CA TYR A 52 11.89 -4.40 -9.19
C TYR A 52 13.09 -4.24 -10.15
N ASN A 53 14.30 -4.59 -9.73
CA ASN A 53 15.49 -4.44 -10.57
C ASN A 53 15.41 -5.30 -11.84
N ALA A 54 14.91 -6.55 -11.72
CA ALA A 54 14.77 -7.45 -12.85
C ALA A 54 13.83 -6.90 -13.94
N ILE A 55 12.72 -6.25 -13.56
CA ILE A 55 11.78 -5.69 -14.53
C ILE A 55 12.22 -4.34 -15.12
N GLN A 56 13.09 -3.58 -14.44
CA GLN A 56 13.61 -2.30 -14.98
C GLN A 56 14.65 -2.50 -16.10
N GLU A 57 15.39 -3.62 -16.08
CA GLU A 57 16.37 -3.96 -17.12
C GLU A 57 15.71 -4.53 -18.39
N ALA A 58 14.42 -4.83 -18.33
CA ALA A 58 13.67 -5.48 -19.38
C ALA A 58 13.37 -4.54 -20.57
N LYS A 59 13.45 -5.08 -21.78
CA LYS A 59 13.07 -4.41 -23.02
C LYS A 59 11.79 -5.02 -23.59
N ASP A 60 11.05 -4.25 -24.38
CA ASP A 60 9.86 -4.71 -25.13
C ASP A 60 8.74 -5.33 -24.27
N ILE A 61 8.57 -4.82 -23.04
CA ILE A 61 7.54 -5.28 -22.12
C ILE A 61 6.24 -4.49 -22.32
N ASN A 62 5.11 -5.20 -22.27
CA ASN A 62 3.79 -4.58 -22.24
C ASN A 62 3.71 -3.50 -21.13
N PRO A 63 3.34 -2.25 -21.45
CA PRO A 63 3.34 -1.15 -20.47
C PRO A 63 2.50 -1.41 -19.22
N SER A 64 1.33 -2.03 -19.35
CA SER A 64 0.47 -2.37 -18.21
C SER A 64 1.11 -3.41 -17.29
N SER A 65 1.82 -4.40 -17.84
CA SER A 65 2.55 -5.41 -17.07
C SER A 65 3.75 -4.80 -16.36
N LEU A 66 4.53 -3.98 -17.07
CA LEU A 66 5.65 -3.22 -16.50
C LEU A 66 5.17 -2.33 -15.36
N PHE A 67 4.07 -1.60 -15.56
CA PHE A 67 3.45 -0.76 -14.54
C PHE A 67 3.06 -1.56 -13.30
N TYR A 68 2.26 -2.62 -13.48
CA TYR A 68 1.76 -3.45 -12.40
C TYR A 68 2.89 -4.05 -11.54
N LEU A 69 3.89 -4.65 -12.18
CA LEU A 69 5.03 -5.27 -11.49
C LEU A 69 5.91 -4.23 -10.80
N THR A 70 6.21 -3.12 -11.48
CA THR A 70 7.07 -2.06 -10.92
C THR A 70 6.43 -1.42 -9.70
N GLN A 71 5.16 -1.02 -9.82
CA GLN A 71 4.47 -0.39 -8.69
C GLN A 71 4.28 -1.40 -7.54
N GLY A 72 3.91 -2.65 -7.85
CA GLY A 72 3.71 -3.68 -6.84
C GLY A 72 4.97 -3.99 -6.04
N ALA A 73 6.10 -4.17 -6.72
CA ALA A 73 7.40 -4.46 -6.10
C ALA A 73 7.86 -3.32 -5.19
N LEU A 74 7.81 -2.06 -5.66
CA LEU A 74 8.19 -0.90 -4.85
C LEU A 74 7.28 -0.74 -3.62
N ASN A 75 5.97 -0.88 -3.79
CA ASN A 75 5.02 -0.80 -2.68
C ASN A 75 5.26 -1.90 -1.64
N ASN A 76 5.47 -3.14 -2.09
CA ASN A 76 5.69 -4.27 -1.20
C ASN A 76 7.05 -4.23 -0.50
N ALA A 77 8.07 -3.64 -1.13
CA ALA A 77 9.34 -3.34 -0.47
C ALA A 77 9.12 -2.34 0.68
N GLY A 78 8.41 -1.24 0.42
CA GLY A 78 8.05 -0.25 1.43
C GLY A 78 7.27 -0.86 2.60
N PHE A 79 6.26 -1.66 2.28
CA PHE A 79 5.43 -2.36 3.27
C PHE A 79 6.21 -3.37 4.10
N SER A 80 7.14 -4.10 3.48
CA SER A 80 8.03 -5.01 4.20
C SER A 80 8.95 -4.25 5.17
N TYR A 81 9.55 -3.12 4.75
CA TYR A 81 10.36 -2.31 5.67
C TYR A 81 9.53 -1.69 6.80
N GLU A 82 8.30 -1.25 6.53
CA GLU A 82 7.42 -0.71 7.56
C GLU A 82 7.13 -1.75 8.65
N ARG A 83 6.88 -2.99 8.25
CA ARG A 83 6.65 -4.13 9.15
C ARG A 83 7.92 -4.56 9.89
N ALA A 84 9.09 -4.25 9.35
CA ALA A 84 10.38 -4.40 10.01
C ALA A 84 10.73 -3.22 10.94
N GLU A 85 9.81 -2.26 11.13
CA GLU A 85 10.02 -0.99 11.88
C GLU A 85 11.13 -0.09 11.30
N ASN A 86 11.56 -0.33 10.05
CA ASN A 86 12.50 0.53 9.33
C ASN A 86 11.73 1.59 8.54
N LEU A 87 11.24 2.61 9.26
CA LEU A 87 10.31 3.59 8.71
C LEU A 87 10.93 4.49 7.64
N ASP A 88 12.25 4.72 7.68
CA ASP A 88 12.91 5.56 6.68
C ASP A 88 13.08 4.83 5.34
N SER A 89 13.44 3.55 5.37
CA SER A 89 13.45 2.72 4.15
C SER A 89 12.04 2.54 3.60
N ALA A 90 11.04 2.34 4.47
CA ALA A 90 9.64 2.29 4.06
C ALA A 90 9.22 3.55 3.31
N LEU A 91 9.51 4.73 3.89
CA LEU A 91 9.17 6.02 3.29
C LEU A 91 9.88 6.21 1.94
N TYR A 92 11.16 5.83 1.84
CA TYR A 92 11.91 5.90 0.60
C TYR A 92 11.21 5.11 -0.52
N PHE A 93 10.86 3.85 -0.27
CA PHE A 93 10.22 3.00 -1.28
C PHE A 93 8.79 3.42 -1.61
N TYR A 94 8.01 3.86 -0.64
CA TYR A 94 6.68 4.41 -0.92
C TYR A 94 6.74 5.70 -1.74
N LYS A 95 7.66 6.63 -1.44
CA LYS A 95 7.84 7.84 -2.26
C LYS A 95 8.34 7.52 -3.67
N LYS A 96 9.26 6.56 -3.80
CA LYS A 96 9.74 6.08 -5.10
C LYS A 96 8.59 5.47 -5.93
N ASN A 97 7.73 4.68 -5.29
CA ASN A 97 6.51 4.13 -5.90
C ASN A 97 5.56 5.25 -6.37
N LEU A 98 5.22 6.21 -5.50
CA LEU A 98 4.33 7.31 -5.86
C LEU A 98 4.90 8.14 -7.02
N SER A 99 6.20 8.45 -7.01
CA SER A 99 6.85 9.18 -8.10
C SER A 99 6.76 8.43 -9.43
N TYR A 100 6.93 7.10 -9.42
CA TYR A 100 6.74 6.28 -10.61
C TYR A 100 5.29 6.34 -11.11
N ILE A 101 4.31 6.19 -10.22
CA ILE A 101 2.88 6.26 -10.59
C ILE A 101 2.52 7.62 -11.20
N LEU A 102 2.99 8.73 -10.60
CA LEU A 102 2.74 10.07 -11.11
C LEU A 102 3.39 10.31 -12.49
N ASN A 103 4.53 9.68 -12.77
CA ASN A 103 5.14 9.73 -14.11
C ASN A 103 4.28 9.00 -15.15
N GLN A 104 3.69 7.86 -14.77
CA GLN A 104 2.85 7.05 -15.67
C GLN A 104 1.47 7.68 -15.88
N GLU A 105 0.97 8.47 -14.93
CA GLU A 105 -0.27 9.26 -15.07
C GLU A 105 -0.23 10.26 -16.23
N GLN A 106 0.96 10.67 -16.66
CA GLN A 106 1.17 11.58 -17.79
C GLN A 106 1.19 10.86 -19.16
N LYS A 107 1.07 9.53 -19.17
CA LYS A 107 1.11 8.69 -20.37
C LYS A 107 -0.25 8.07 -20.66
N THR A 108 -0.40 7.51 -21.86
CA THR A 108 -1.66 6.92 -22.35
C THR A 108 -1.60 5.41 -22.54
N ASP A 109 -0.47 4.79 -22.20
CA ASP A 109 -0.16 3.38 -22.41
C ASP A 109 -0.63 2.45 -21.29
N VAL A 110 -1.03 3.01 -20.14
CA VAL A 110 -1.58 2.29 -18.98
C VAL A 110 -3.00 2.78 -18.70
N ASN A 111 -3.89 1.85 -18.33
CA ASN A 111 -5.27 2.19 -18.01
C ASN A 111 -5.35 3.17 -16.83
N ARG A 112 -6.05 4.29 -17.01
CA ARG A 112 -6.21 5.34 -15.99
C ARG A 112 -6.76 4.82 -14.66
N GLY A 113 -7.71 3.87 -14.69
CA GLY A 113 -8.26 3.24 -13.49
C GLY A 113 -7.20 2.47 -12.68
N GLN A 114 -6.29 1.77 -13.36
CA GLN A 114 -5.15 1.10 -12.71
C GLN A 114 -4.20 2.10 -12.04
N ILE A 115 -3.92 3.22 -12.72
CA ILE A 115 -3.09 4.30 -12.17
C ILE A 115 -3.72 4.90 -10.92
N MET A 116 -5.02 5.24 -10.98
CA MET A 116 -5.73 5.82 -9.83
C MET A 116 -5.79 4.85 -8.65
N SER A 117 -6.04 3.57 -8.90
CA SER A 117 -6.06 2.54 -7.85
C SER A 117 -4.69 2.41 -7.17
N ALA A 118 -3.61 2.38 -7.95
CA ALA A 118 -2.25 2.34 -7.39
C ALA A 118 -1.91 3.62 -6.62
N LYS A 119 -2.33 4.80 -7.12
CA LYS A 119 -2.12 6.10 -6.47
C LYS A 119 -2.82 6.18 -5.12
N ILE A 120 -4.05 5.67 -5.01
CA ILE A 120 -4.78 5.56 -3.73
C ILE A 120 -3.97 4.76 -2.72
N VAL A 121 -3.51 3.55 -3.09
CA VAL A 121 -2.71 2.70 -2.19
C VAL A 121 -1.40 3.38 -1.78
N ALA A 122 -0.71 4.02 -2.71
CA ALA A 122 0.56 4.70 -2.42
C ALA A 122 0.37 5.87 -1.43
N LEU A 123 -0.65 6.70 -1.64
CA LEU A 123 -0.96 7.83 -0.75
C LEU A 123 -1.43 7.35 0.63
N ASP A 124 -2.26 6.30 0.69
CA ASP A 124 -2.71 5.68 1.93
C ASP A 124 -1.54 5.14 2.77
N ASN A 125 -0.56 4.52 2.13
CA ASN A 125 0.64 4.00 2.79
C ASN A 125 1.56 5.12 3.30
N ILE A 126 1.80 6.16 2.50
CA ILE A 126 2.60 7.31 2.93
C ILE A 126 1.91 8.06 4.09
N GLY A 127 0.61 8.31 3.98
CA GLY A 127 -0.17 8.96 5.02
C GLY A 127 -0.20 8.16 6.33
N GLY A 128 -0.39 6.84 6.23
CA GLY A 128 -0.29 5.93 7.37
C GLY A 128 1.09 5.95 8.04
N LEU A 129 2.16 5.95 7.24
CA LEU A 129 3.53 5.98 7.76
C LEU A 129 3.85 7.30 8.47
N PHE A 130 3.41 8.45 7.95
CA PHE A 130 3.55 9.73 8.65
C PHE A 130 2.75 9.77 9.95
N SER A 131 1.55 9.18 9.97
CA SER A 131 0.76 9.04 11.20
C SER A 131 1.51 8.20 12.24
N LYS A 132 2.12 7.08 11.83
CA LYS A 132 2.97 6.25 12.69
C LYS A 132 4.20 7.00 13.22
N LYS A 133 4.77 7.92 12.43
CA LYS A 133 5.89 8.80 12.84
C LYS A 133 5.43 10.00 13.69
N GLY A 134 4.14 10.14 14.00
CA GLY A 134 3.58 11.28 14.75
C GLY A 134 3.48 12.58 13.95
N ASN A 135 3.78 12.57 12.65
CA ASN A 135 3.65 13.76 11.80
C ASN A 135 2.23 13.85 11.23
N PHE A 136 1.29 14.25 12.08
CA PHE A 136 -0.13 14.26 11.75
C PHE A 136 -0.50 15.24 10.64
N GLN A 137 0.24 16.35 10.50
CA GLN A 137 -0.03 17.33 9.44
C GLN A 137 0.29 16.76 8.04
N LEU A 138 1.43 16.08 7.88
CA LEU A 138 1.73 15.40 6.62
C LEU A 138 0.82 14.19 6.40
N ALA A 139 0.54 13.42 7.46
CA ALA A 139 -0.38 12.29 7.39
C ALA A 139 -1.75 12.73 6.85
N ARG A 140 -2.31 13.81 7.42
CA ARG A 140 -3.57 14.41 6.98
C ARG A 140 -3.54 14.77 5.51
N ASN A 141 -2.52 15.50 5.06
CA ASN A 141 -2.40 15.95 3.68
C ASN A 141 -2.42 14.76 2.68
N TYR A 142 -1.62 13.73 2.92
CA TYR A 142 -1.59 12.55 2.05
C TYR A 142 -2.90 11.76 2.07
N LEU A 143 -3.55 11.64 3.24
CA LEU A 143 -4.81 10.92 3.36
C LEU A 143 -5.99 11.69 2.76
N GLU A 144 -6.02 13.03 2.89
CA GLU A 144 -7.00 13.89 2.22
C GLU A 144 -6.88 13.79 0.69
N GLN A 145 -5.64 13.83 0.16
CA GLN A 145 -5.39 13.58 -1.27
C GLN A 145 -5.83 12.18 -1.70
N CYS A 146 -5.63 11.17 -0.86
CA CYS A 146 -6.03 9.79 -1.15
C CYS A 146 -7.55 9.67 -1.33
N ILE A 147 -8.34 10.24 -0.42
CA ILE A 147 -9.81 10.13 -0.47
C ILE A 147 -10.44 11.03 -1.53
N SER A 148 -9.74 12.08 -1.98
CA SER A 148 -10.22 13.00 -3.02
C SER A 148 -10.04 12.49 -4.44
N ILE A 149 -9.29 11.41 -4.66
CA ILE A 149 -9.10 10.84 -6.01
C ILE A 149 -10.46 10.35 -6.51
N ASP A 150 -10.98 10.94 -7.58
CA ASP A 150 -12.12 10.38 -8.29
C ASP A 150 -11.66 9.20 -9.13
N ASN A 151 -12.20 8.03 -8.83
CA ASN A 151 -11.97 6.80 -9.58
C ASN A 151 -13.28 6.15 -10.03
N HIS A 152 -14.36 6.95 -10.12
CA HIS A 152 -15.69 6.58 -10.62
C HIS A 152 -16.36 5.37 -9.95
N THR A 153 -15.75 4.88 -8.87
CA THR A 153 -16.20 3.75 -8.07
C THR A 153 -16.22 4.20 -6.62
N LYS A 154 -17.25 3.78 -5.86
CA LYS A 154 -17.24 3.87 -4.40
C LYS A 154 -16.22 2.88 -3.88
N ASP A 155 -14.95 3.21 -4.09
CA ASP A 155 -13.87 2.23 -4.02
C ASP A 155 -13.57 1.89 -2.56
N ALA A 156 -13.97 0.67 -2.21
CA ALA A 156 -13.49 -0.15 -1.12
C ALA A 156 -12.03 0.10 -0.71
N SER A 157 -11.14 0.32 -1.69
CA SER A 157 -9.71 0.55 -1.48
C SER A 157 -9.40 1.80 -0.63
N LYS A 158 -10.33 2.77 -0.54
CA LYS A 158 -10.17 4.00 0.25
C LYS A 158 -10.58 3.85 1.71
N VAL A 159 -11.27 2.78 2.09
CA VAL A 159 -11.70 2.53 3.48
C VAL A 159 -10.54 2.62 4.48
N PRO A 160 -9.36 2.01 4.24
CA PRO A 160 -8.20 2.18 5.10
C PRO A 160 -7.77 3.64 5.28
N ALA A 161 -7.81 4.43 4.21
CA ALA A 161 -7.42 5.84 4.25
C ALA A 161 -8.41 6.68 5.07
N TYR A 162 -9.72 6.46 4.92
CA TYR A 162 -10.73 7.11 5.76
C TYR A 162 -10.52 6.79 7.24
N ILE A 163 -10.28 5.52 7.58
CA ILE A 163 -10.05 5.09 8.98
C ILE A 163 -8.79 5.74 9.55
N LYS A 164 -7.70 5.78 8.79
CA LYS A 164 -6.45 6.45 9.21
C LYS A 164 -6.66 7.95 9.36
N LEU A 165 -7.43 8.58 8.48
CA LEU A 165 -7.70 10.02 8.53
C LEU A 165 -8.55 10.39 9.75
N ALA A 166 -9.55 9.59 10.09
CA ALA A 166 -10.32 9.77 11.32
C ALA A 166 -9.41 9.71 12.57
N LYS A 167 -8.49 8.75 12.63
CA LYS A 167 -7.50 8.68 13.71
C LYS A 167 -6.62 9.93 13.75
N VAL A 168 -6.15 10.39 12.59
CA VAL A 168 -5.36 11.64 12.49
C VAL A 168 -6.15 12.83 13.00
N TYR A 169 -7.41 13.00 12.61
CA TYR A 169 -8.28 14.08 13.10
C TYR A 169 -8.48 14.05 14.61
N SER A 170 -8.70 12.86 15.17
CA SER A 170 -8.78 12.66 16.63
C SER A 170 -7.46 13.05 17.31
N SER A 171 -6.31 12.62 16.78
CA SER A 171 -4.99 12.96 17.33
C SER A 171 -4.63 14.45 17.28
N ILE A 172 -5.26 15.23 16.39
CA ILE A 172 -5.03 16.69 16.28
C ILE A 172 -6.18 17.51 16.90
N GLY A 173 -7.04 16.88 17.72
CA GLY A 173 -8.09 17.58 18.48
C GLY A 173 -9.29 18.02 17.64
N ILE A 174 -9.61 17.32 16.54
CA ILE A 174 -10.77 17.61 15.68
C ILE A 174 -11.71 16.39 15.64
N PRO A 175 -12.35 16.02 16.77
CA PRO A 175 -13.14 14.80 16.88
C PRO A 175 -14.40 14.80 16.00
N ASP A 176 -15.06 15.94 15.80
CA ASP A 176 -16.28 16.02 14.98
C ASP A 176 -16.02 15.59 13.53
N LYS A 177 -14.85 15.96 12.99
CA LYS A 177 -14.44 15.50 11.65
C LYS A 177 -14.09 14.02 11.64
N ALA A 178 -13.49 13.52 12.72
CA ALA A 178 -13.18 12.11 12.85
C ALA A 178 -14.47 11.26 12.84
N ASP A 179 -15.47 11.64 13.64
CA ASP A 179 -16.76 10.96 13.71
C ASP A 179 -17.53 11.04 12.38
N SER A 180 -17.54 12.21 11.74
CA SER A 180 -18.14 12.37 10.41
C SER A 180 -17.53 11.39 9.39
N ILE A 181 -16.20 11.26 9.38
CA ILE A 181 -15.51 10.31 8.48
C ILE A 181 -15.81 8.86 8.83
N LEU A 182 -15.88 8.50 10.11
CA LEU A 182 -16.19 7.13 10.51
C LEU A 182 -17.63 6.75 10.13
N ASN A 183 -18.58 7.68 10.21
CA ASN A 183 -19.96 7.45 9.75
C ASN A 183 -20.01 7.24 8.23
N ILE A 184 -19.30 8.05 7.44
CA ILE A 184 -19.17 7.85 5.98
C ILE A 184 -18.56 6.47 5.70
N THR A 185 -17.51 6.11 6.44
CA THR A 185 -16.82 4.81 6.29
C THR A 185 -17.75 3.65 6.60
N GLU A 186 -18.56 3.74 7.64
CA GLU A 186 -19.54 2.72 8.03
C GLU A 186 -20.60 2.52 6.95
N HIS A 187 -21.16 3.60 6.40
CA HIS A 187 -22.09 3.52 5.29
C HIS A 187 -21.45 2.86 4.05
N LEU A 188 -20.19 3.19 3.76
CA LEU A 188 -19.44 2.60 2.65
C LEU A 188 -19.23 1.10 2.85
N ILE A 189 -18.86 0.68 4.07
CA ILE A 189 -18.69 -0.73 4.44
C ILE A 189 -20.01 -1.50 4.31
N ASN A 190 -21.09 -0.96 4.89
CA ASN A 190 -22.40 -1.62 4.90
C ASN A 190 -23.02 -1.73 3.50
N SER A 191 -22.72 -0.77 2.61
CA SER A 191 -23.19 -0.79 1.22
C SER A 191 -22.41 -1.76 0.32
N ASN A 192 -21.30 -2.32 0.81
CA ASN A 192 -20.48 -3.26 0.05
C ASN A 192 -20.09 -4.43 0.97
N PRO A 193 -21.02 -5.34 1.31
CA PRO A 193 -20.78 -6.41 2.30
C PRO A 193 -19.68 -7.40 1.92
N GLU A 194 -19.22 -7.41 0.66
CA GLU A 194 -18.01 -8.12 0.24
C GLU A 194 -16.70 -7.49 0.79
N LEU A 195 -16.77 -6.27 1.32
CA LEU A 195 -15.67 -5.63 2.01
C LEU A 195 -15.25 -6.45 3.21
N SER A 196 -13.98 -6.85 3.20
CA SER A 196 -13.45 -7.83 4.16
C SER A 196 -13.81 -7.49 5.61
N LEU A 197 -14.08 -8.53 6.41
CA LEU A 197 -14.23 -8.48 7.87
C LEU A 197 -13.13 -7.63 8.56
N ALA A 198 -11.93 -7.59 7.96
CA ALA A 198 -10.82 -6.78 8.45
C ALA A 198 -11.13 -5.27 8.44
N ASN A 199 -11.87 -4.76 7.46
CA ASN A 199 -12.26 -3.34 7.41
C ASN A 199 -13.27 -3.00 8.50
N SER A 200 -14.27 -3.85 8.74
CA SER A 200 -15.22 -3.68 9.84
C SER A 200 -14.51 -3.71 11.20
N LEU A 201 -13.56 -4.62 11.38
CA LEU A 201 -12.74 -4.69 12.61
C LEU A 201 -11.87 -3.42 12.80
N ARG A 202 -11.27 -2.90 11.71
CA ARG A 202 -10.49 -1.66 11.75
C ARG A 202 -11.36 -0.45 12.11
N LEU A 203 -12.56 -0.36 11.54
CA LEU A 203 -13.53 0.69 11.85
C LEU A 203 -13.92 0.64 13.33
N TYR A 204 -14.28 -0.54 13.84
CA TYR A 204 -14.64 -0.72 15.25
C TYR A 204 -13.50 -0.29 16.19
N LYS A 205 -12.27 -0.70 15.91
CA LYS A 205 -11.08 -0.26 16.67
C LYS A 205 -10.85 1.25 16.60
N ALA A 206 -11.15 1.89 15.47
CA ALA A 206 -11.02 3.34 15.32
C ALA A 206 -12.08 4.09 16.12
N LYS A 207 -13.34 3.62 16.10
CA LYS A 207 -14.41 4.17 16.96
C LYS A 207 -14.01 4.08 18.43
N LEU A 208 -13.57 2.91 18.90
CA LEU A 208 -13.11 2.74 20.29
C LEU A 208 -11.95 3.68 20.66
N PHE A 209 -10.99 3.87 19.75
CA PHE A 209 -9.87 4.78 20.00
C PHE A 209 -10.35 6.21 20.27
N ILE A 210 -11.23 6.76 19.43
CA ILE A 210 -11.73 8.14 19.57
C ILE A 210 -12.44 8.33 20.91
N TRP A 211 -13.24 7.36 21.34
CA TRP A 211 -13.97 7.42 22.61
C TRP A 211 -13.07 7.28 23.85
N LEU A 212 -11.87 6.73 23.70
CA LEU A 212 -10.93 6.49 24.80
C LEU A 212 -9.82 7.54 24.90
N VAL A 213 -9.62 8.40 23.88
CA VAL A 213 -8.70 9.54 24.01
C VAL A 213 -9.40 10.59 24.89
N PRO A 214 -8.93 10.85 26.13
CA PRO A 214 -9.50 11.92 26.92
C PRO A 214 -9.22 13.23 26.19
N PHE A 215 -10.27 13.99 25.89
CA PHE A 215 -10.12 15.38 25.49
C PHE A 215 -9.49 16.12 26.67
N TYR A 216 -8.18 16.31 26.64
CA TYR A 216 -7.53 17.34 27.44
C TYR A 216 -7.92 18.67 26.79
N SER A 217 -9.05 19.21 27.22
CA SER A 217 -9.34 20.63 27.09
C SER A 217 -8.48 21.36 28.13
N ASP A 218 -7.47 22.08 27.67
CA ASP A 218 -6.82 23.15 28.45
C ASP A 218 -7.80 24.29 28.73
#